data_AF-A0A2R6CWY0-F1
#
_entry.id   AF-A0A2R6CWY0-F1
#
_cell.length_a   1.000
_cell.length_b   1.000
_cell.length_c   1.000
_cell.angle_alpha   90.00
_cell.angle_beta   90.00
_cell.angle_gamma   90.00
#
_symmetry.space_group_name_H-M   'P 1'
#
loop_
_entity.id
_entity.type
_entity.pdbx_description
1 polymer ?
#
loop_
_entity_poly.entity_id
_entity_poly.type
_entity_poly.pdbx_seq_one_letter_code
_entity_poly.pdbx_strand_id
1 'polypeptide(L)'
;RAMEGDVAVRGAASALTEYPEITTESMNIMGVVVPQIESSKVKKPLDERGYGVLGTSARIDEAADAYEELIETIILAAEVETAMKEMLEEIEKTKRRVNALEFTLLPDLYEGQEYIEQKLEEQEREEIFRMKKVKDKKESESRQERKEKEEAARLEAEADD
;
A
#
# COMPACT_ATOMS: atom_id res chain seq x y z
N ARG A 1 30.65 -21.60 42.40
CA ARG A 1 31.57 -20.68 43.12
C ARG A 1 32.23 -19.81 42.07
N ALA A 2 32.20 -18.49 42.21
CA ALA A 2 33.00 -17.62 41.35
C ALA A 2 34.48 -17.94 41.60
N MET A 3 35.22 -18.27 40.54
CA MET A 3 36.65 -18.59 40.61
C MET A 3 37.52 -17.34 40.55
N GLU A 4 36.98 -16.22 40.08
CA GLU A 4 37.68 -14.94 40.01
C GLU A 4 37.01 -13.85 40.83
N GLY A 5 37.82 -12.85 41.22
CA GLY A 5 37.37 -11.68 41.96
C GLY A 5 36.91 -10.56 41.03
N ASP A 6 35.95 -9.77 41.50
CA ASP A 6 35.39 -8.59 40.82
C ASP A 6 36.46 -7.60 40.33
N VAL A 7 37.55 -7.44 41.10
CA VAL A 7 38.67 -6.54 40.74
C VAL A 7 39.39 -7.00 39.47
N ALA A 8 39.54 -8.30 39.26
CA ALA A 8 40.22 -8.85 38.09
C ALA A 8 39.38 -8.65 36.81
N VAL A 9 38.08 -8.91 36.91
CA VAL A 9 37.13 -8.72 35.80
C VAL A 9 37.02 -7.24 35.41
N ARG A 10 36.90 -6.33 36.39
CA ARG A 10 36.89 -4.89 36.11
C ARG A 10 38.21 -4.39 35.54
N GLY A 11 39.33 -4.94 35.99
CA GLY A 11 40.64 -4.61 35.44
C GLY A 11 40.75 -4.99 33.96
N ALA A 12 40.33 -6.20 33.60
CA ALA A 12 40.28 -6.66 32.22
C ALA A 12 39.31 -5.83 31.36
N ALA A 13 38.12 -5.53 31.88
CA ALA A 13 37.14 -4.69 31.18
C ALA A 13 37.64 -3.26 30.94
N SER A 14 38.43 -2.70 31.87
CA SER A 14 38.97 -1.33 31.76
C SER A 14 40.16 -1.22 30.81
N ALA A 15 40.78 -2.36 30.46
CA ALA A 15 41.91 -2.40 29.55
C ALA A 15 41.49 -2.41 28.06
N LEU A 16 40.19 -2.59 27.79
CA LEU A 16 39.68 -2.58 26.43
C LEU A 16 39.86 -1.19 25.80
N THR A 17 40.58 -1.14 24.69
CA THR A 17 40.89 0.12 23.99
C THR A 17 39.98 0.35 22.78
N GLU A 18 39.55 -0.71 22.11
CA GLU A 18 38.69 -0.63 20.92
C GLU A 18 37.25 -1.03 21.23
N TYR A 19 36.29 -0.32 20.63
CA TYR A 19 34.86 -0.61 20.72
C TYR A 19 34.37 -1.18 19.39
N PRO A 20 33.38 -2.10 19.39
CA PRO A 20 32.78 -2.56 18.14
C PRO A 20 32.08 -1.39 17.44
N GLU A 21 32.38 -1.20 16.15
CA GLU A 21 31.75 -0.17 15.32
C GLU A 21 30.71 -0.82 14.40
N ILE A 22 29.51 -0.25 14.41
CA ILE A 22 28.37 -0.74 13.64
C ILE A 22 28.13 0.24 12.48
N THR A 23 28.19 -0.28 11.25
CA THR A 23 27.84 0.47 10.04
C THR A 23 26.48 0.01 9.55
N THR A 24 25.62 0.96 9.19
CA THR A 24 24.26 0.67 8.69
C THR A 24 24.18 1.04 7.22
N GLU A 25 23.77 0.08 6.41
CA GLU A 25 23.40 0.28 5.02
C GLU A 25 21.88 0.14 4.87
N SER A 26 21.35 0.56 3.72
CA SER A 26 19.91 0.47 3.44
C SER A 26 19.71 -0.39 2.20
N MET A 27 18.92 -1.46 2.35
CA MET A 27 18.51 -2.34 1.26
C MET A 27 17.02 -2.13 0.95
N ASN A 28 16.64 -2.24 -0.32
CA ASN A 28 15.25 -2.18 -0.72
C ASN A 28 14.72 -3.58 -1.02
N ILE A 29 13.67 -3.99 -0.31
CA ILE A 29 12.98 -5.26 -0.52
C ILE A 29 11.49 -4.97 -0.76
N MET A 30 10.99 -5.30 -1.96
CA MET A 30 9.59 -5.11 -2.35
C MET A 30 9.06 -3.66 -2.21
N GLY A 31 9.95 -2.66 -2.31
CA GLY A 31 9.59 -1.24 -2.17
C GLY A 31 9.70 -0.71 -0.73
N VAL A 32 10.03 -1.56 0.24
CA VAL A 32 10.30 -1.20 1.63
C VAL A 32 11.81 -1.08 1.83
N VAL A 33 12.26 0.04 2.40
CA VAL A 33 13.68 0.26 2.74
C VAL A 33 13.92 -0.34 4.12
N VAL A 34 14.74 -1.38 4.17
CA VAL A 34 15.13 -2.06 5.42
C VAL A 34 16.61 -1.78 5.72
N PRO A 35 16.98 -1.57 6.99
CA PRO A 35 18.37 -1.41 7.36
C PRO A 35 19.09 -2.76 7.30
N GLN A 36 20.29 -2.77 6.72
CA GLN A 36 21.23 -3.87 6.78
C GLN A 36 22.37 -3.46 7.70
N ILE A 37 22.75 -4.32 8.64
CA ILE A 37 23.75 -3.97 9.64
C ILE A 37 25.03 -4.75 9.37
N GLU A 38 26.10 -4.04 9.03
CA GLU A 38 27.44 -4.62 8.98
C GLU A 38 28.17 -4.37 10.30
N SER A 39 28.60 -5.44 10.95
CA SER A 39 29.34 -5.35 12.20
C SER A 39 30.83 -5.51 11.94
N SER A 40 31.61 -4.45 12.16
CA SER A 40 33.07 -4.50 12.09
C SER A 40 33.66 -4.73 13.48
N LYS A 41 34.70 -5.56 13.58
CA LYS A 41 35.48 -5.80 14.81
C LYS A 41 34.69 -6.35 16.02
N VAL A 42 33.66 -7.18 15.80
CA VAL A 42 32.92 -7.82 16.91
C VAL A 42 33.73 -8.94 17.55
N LYS A 43 34.38 -9.78 16.74
CA LYS A 43 35.28 -10.84 17.21
C LYS A 43 36.71 -10.33 17.20
N LYS A 44 37.34 -10.21 18.36
CA LYS A 44 38.69 -9.66 18.50
C LYS A 44 39.69 -10.77 18.79
N PRO A 45 40.81 -10.82 18.07
CA PRO A 45 41.90 -11.72 18.43
C PRO A 45 42.51 -11.26 19.77
N LEU A 46 43.17 -12.20 20.46
CA LEU A 46 43.64 -12.01 21.85
C LEU A 46 44.56 -10.79 22.03
N ASP A 47 45.30 -10.41 20.99
CA ASP A 47 46.19 -9.26 20.92
C ASP A 47 45.46 -7.91 20.82
N GLU A 48 44.25 -7.88 20.26
CA GLU A 48 43.41 -6.69 20.13
C GLU A 48 42.47 -6.45 21.33
N ARG A 49 42.43 -7.39 22.29
CA ARG A 49 41.59 -7.28 23.50
C ARG A 49 42.14 -6.30 24.54
N GLY A 50 43.40 -5.89 24.44
CA GLY A 50 44.01 -4.84 25.25
C GLY A 50 44.42 -5.23 26.68
N TYR A 51 43.98 -6.38 27.20
CA TYR A 51 44.46 -6.93 28.47
C TYR A 51 45.60 -7.94 28.27
N GLY A 52 46.52 -8.00 29.23
CA GLY A 52 47.68 -8.91 29.17
C GLY A 52 47.37 -10.30 29.71
N VAL A 53 47.81 -11.34 28.98
CA VAL A 53 47.68 -12.78 29.31
C VAL A 53 48.25 -13.16 30.70
N LEU A 54 49.16 -12.34 31.25
CA LEU A 54 49.76 -12.55 32.56
C LEU A 54 48.83 -12.18 33.74
N GLY A 55 47.81 -11.35 33.50
CA GLY A 55 46.91 -10.82 34.53
C GLY A 55 45.48 -11.33 34.46
N THR A 56 45.12 -12.03 33.38
CA THR A 56 43.80 -12.62 33.15
C THR A 56 43.85 -14.14 33.25
N SER A 57 42.71 -14.78 33.58
CA SER A 57 42.59 -16.23 33.46
C SER A 57 41.89 -16.60 32.15
N ALA A 58 42.12 -17.85 31.73
CA ALA A 58 41.43 -18.47 30.61
C ALA A 58 39.89 -18.43 30.70
N ARG A 59 39.32 -18.21 31.89
CA ARG A 59 37.87 -18.08 32.08
C ARG A 59 37.35 -16.70 31.67
N ILE A 60 38.13 -15.64 31.87
CA ILE A 60 37.80 -14.31 31.35
C ILE A 60 37.82 -14.35 29.83
N ASP A 61 38.81 -15.03 29.26
CA ASP A 61 38.94 -15.16 27.81
C ASP A 61 37.74 -15.92 27.23
N GLU A 62 37.38 -17.08 27.81
CA GLU A 62 36.20 -17.87 27.43
C GLU A 62 34.90 -17.06 27.56
N ALA A 63 34.77 -16.26 28.62
CA ALA A 63 33.63 -15.37 28.78
C ALA A 63 33.61 -14.27 27.71
N ALA A 64 34.75 -13.63 27.42
CA ALA A 64 34.86 -12.60 26.40
C ALA A 64 34.49 -13.16 25.02
N ASP A 65 35.00 -14.34 24.65
CA ASP A 65 34.64 -15.05 23.42
C ASP A 65 33.12 -15.28 23.32
N ALA A 66 32.51 -15.80 24.38
CA ALA A 66 31.07 -16.06 24.40
C ALA A 66 30.22 -14.76 24.28
N TYR A 67 30.69 -13.65 24.87
CA TYR A 67 30.01 -12.36 24.76
C TYR A 67 30.18 -11.74 23.36
N GLU A 68 31.34 -11.89 22.71
CA GLU A 68 31.55 -11.45 21.33
C GLU A 68 30.60 -12.18 20.37
N GLU A 69 30.45 -13.50 20.51
CA GLU A 69 29.50 -14.30 19.71
C GLU A 69 28.03 -13.96 20.01
N LEU A 70 27.72 -13.66 21.27
CA LEU A 70 26.38 -13.20 21.66
C LEU A 70 26.04 -11.85 21.01
N ILE A 71 26.98 -10.89 21.01
CA ILE A 71 26.78 -9.58 20.40
C ILE A 71 26.52 -9.72 18.89
N GLU A 72 27.28 -10.55 18.20
CA GLU A 72 27.08 -10.83 16.77
C GLU A 72 25.65 -11.37 16.51
N THR A 73 25.21 -12.31 17.34
CA THR A 73 23.85 -12.88 17.24
C THR A 73 22.76 -11.85 17.52
N ILE A 74 22.97 -10.96 18.50
CA ILE A 74 22.03 -9.89 18.84
C ILE A 74 21.93 -8.88 17.68
N ILE A 75 23.05 -8.54 17.03
CA ILE A 75 23.05 -7.64 15.87
C ILE A 75 22.22 -8.23 14.74
N LEU A 76 22.44 -9.51 14.41
CA LEU A 76 21.66 -10.21 13.38
C LEU A 76 20.17 -10.27 13.73
N ALA A 77 19.85 -10.55 14.99
CA ALA A 77 18.46 -10.58 15.46
C ALA A 77 17.80 -9.19 15.35
N ALA A 78 18.52 -8.12 15.71
CA ALA A 78 18.03 -6.76 15.61
C ALA A 78 17.78 -6.33 14.16
N GLU A 79 18.64 -6.73 13.22
CA GLU A 79 18.45 -6.49 11.78
C GLU A 79 17.15 -7.14 11.29
N VAL A 80 16.98 -8.44 11.54
CA VAL A 80 15.80 -9.19 11.10
C VAL A 80 14.52 -8.68 11.78
N GLU A 81 14.57 -8.39 13.09
CA GLU A 81 13.42 -7.85 13.82
C GLU A 81 12.97 -6.50 13.26
N THR A 82 13.93 -5.61 12.97
CA THR A 82 13.64 -4.29 12.41
C THR A 82 13.07 -4.40 11.01
N ALA A 83 13.68 -5.23 10.15
CA ALA A 83 13.16 -5.50 8.81
C ALA A 83 11.74 -6.06 8.85
N MET A 84 11.45 -6.98 9.77
CA MET A 84 10.12 -7.56 9.92
C MET A 84 9.08 -6.52 10.36
N LYS A 85 9.43 -5.61 11.27
CA LYS A 85 8.52 -4.53 11.71
C LYS A 85 8.15 -3.60 10.54
N GLU A 86 9.15 -3.13 9.80
CA GLU A 86 8.93 -2.24 8.64
C GLU A 86 8.05 -2.93 7.56
N MET A 87 8.32 -4.21 7.27
CA MET A 87 7.50 -4.97 6.33
C MET A 87 6.06 -5.13 6.81
N LEU A 88 5.84 -5.43 8.09
CA LEU A 88 4.49 -5.58 8.64
C LEU A 88 3.68 -4.29 8.54
N GLU A 89 4.30 -3.14 8.81
CA GLU A 89 3.65 -1.84 8.67
C GLU A 89 3.22 -1.58 7.22
N GLU A 90 4.07 -1.90 6.24
CA GLU A 90 3.72 -1.70 4.83
C GLU A 90 2.66 -2.68 4.34
N ILE A 91 2.69 -3.93 4.82
CA ILE A 91 1.63 -4.91 4.55
C ILE A 91 0.30 -4.43 5.12
N GLU A 92 0.27 -3.89 6.34
CA GLU A 92 -0.95 -3.33 6.92
C GLU A 92 -1.51 -2.16 6.12
N LYS A 93 -0.65 -1.21 5.71
CA LYS A 93 -1.05 -0.09 4.85
C LYS A 93 -1.64 -0.58 3.53
N THR A 94 -0.98 -1.56 2.92
CA THR A 94 -1.43 -2.16 1.66
C THR A 94 -2.77 -2.87 1.83
N LYS A 95 -2.96 -3.65 2.91
CA LYS A 95 -4.23 -4.30 3.24
C LYS A 95 -5.36 -3.30 3.45
N ARG A 96 -5.11 -2.20 4.16
CA ARG A 96 -6.11 -1.13 4.36
C ARG A 96 -6.51 -0.48 3.02
N ARG A 97 -5.54 -0.25 2.12
CA ARG A 97 -5.80 0.26 0.77
C ARG A 97 -6.66 -0.70 -0.05
N VAL A 98 -6.31 -1.98 -0.07
CA VAL A 98 -7.10 -2.99 -0.79
C VAL A 98 -8.53 -3.04 -0.25
N ASN A 99 -8.72 -3.04 1.07
CA ASN A 99 -10.07 -3.02 1.66
C ASN A 99 -10.87 -1.77 1.29
N ALA A 100 -10.24 -0.59 1.28
CA ALA A 100 -10.93 0.65 0.88
C ALA A 100 -11.36 0.61 -0.60
N LEU A 101 -10.54 0.00 -1.46
CA LEU A 101 -10.88 -0.18 -2.87
C LEU A 101 -12.04 -1.17 -3.04
N GLU A 102 -12.00 -2.31 -2.34
CA GLU A 102 -12.99 -3.37 -2.47
C GLU A 102 -14.35 -3.02 -1.87
N PHE A 103 -14.36 -2.41 -0.69
CA PHE A 103 -15.60 -2.23 0.09
C PHE A 103 -16.14 -0.81 0.10
N THR A 104 -15.43 0.16 -0.49
CA THR A 104 -15.90 1.54 -0.59
C THR A 104 -15.86 2.01 -2.03
N LEU A 105 -14.68 2.04 -2.66
CA LEU A 105 -14.56 2.64 -3.99
C LEU A 105 -15.30 1.85 -5.07
N LEU A 106 -15.17 0.52 -5.10
CA LEU A 106 -15.87 -0.31 -6.09
C LEU A 106 -17.39 -0.19 -5.99
N PRO A 107 -18.02 -0.34 -4.80
CA PRO A 107 -19.46 -0.11 -4.64
C PRO A 107 -19.90 1.27 -5.11
N ASP A 108 -19.20 2.34 -4.73
CA ASP A 108 -19.55 3.71 -5.11
C ASP A 108 -19.48 3.90 -6.64
N LEU A 109 -18.50 3.28 -7.29
CA LEU A 109 -18.36 3.33 -8.75
C LEU A 109 -19.48 2.57 -9.46
N TYR A 110 -19.90 1.41 -8.94
CA TYR A 110 -21.02 0.66 -9.50
C TYR A 110 -22.35 1.39 -9.32
N GLU A 111 -22.60 1.99 -8.16
CA GLU A 111 -23.79 2.82 -7.93
C GLU A 111 -23.79 4.04 -8.87
N GLY A 112 -22.64 4.69 -9.05
CA GLY A 112 -22.47 5.79 -9.99
C GLY A 112 -22.75 5.37 -11.44
N GLN A 113 -22.30 4.18 -11.86
CA GLN A 113 -22.60 3.63 -13.18
C GLN A 113 -24.11 3.42 -13.36
N GLU A 114 -24.76 2.75 -12.41
CA GLU A 114 -26.20 2.48 -12.48
C GLU A 114 -27.02 3.79 -12.53
N TYR A 115 -26.63 4.79 -11.75
CA TYR A 115 -27.26 6.11 -11.78
C TYR A 115 -27.15 6.78 -13.16
N ILE A 116 -25.97 6.73 -13.79
CA ILE A 116 -25.76 7.29 -15.13
C ILE A 116 -26.61 6.53 -16.16
N GLU A 117 -26.63 5.20 -16.12
CA GLU A 117 -27.45 4.37 -17.03
C GLU A 117 -28.95 4.71 -16.89
N GLN A 118 -29.47 4.77 -15.66
CA GLN A 118 -30.87 5.14 -15.42
C GLN A 118 -31.20 6.56 -15.92
N LYS A 119 -30.27 7.52 -15.77
CA LYS A 119 -30.47 8.89 -16.28
C LYS A 119 -30.46 8.96 -17.79
N LEU A 120 -29.58 8.21 -18.46
CA LEU A 120 -29.55 8.15 -19.92
C LEU A 120 -30.83 7.49 -20.47
N GLU A 121 -31.30 6.40 -19.87
CA GLU A 121 -32.55 5.76 -20.27
C GLU A 121 -33.75 6.69 -20.13
N GLU A 122 -33.84 7.45 -19.04
CA GLU A 122 -34.94 8.40 -18.83
C GLU A 122 -34.90 9.53 -19.87
N GLN A 123 -33.71 10.04 -20.18
CA GLN A 123 -33.53 11.03 -21.25
C GLN A 123 -33.96 10.48 -22.61
N GLU A 124 -33.58 9.26 -22.96
CA GLU A 124 -34.01 8.61 -24.21
C GLU A 124 -35.54 8.43 -24.26
N ARG A 125 -36.16 8.03 -23.15
CA ARG A 125 -37.63 7.90 -23.07
C ARG A 125 -38.33 9.24 -23.29
N GLU A 126 -37.86 10.31 -22.65
CA GLU A 126 -38.40 11.65 -22.84
C GLU A 126 -38.28 12.13 -24.29
N GLU A 127 -37.14 11.87 -24.94
CA GLU A 127 -36.92 12.21 -26.34
C GLU A 127 -37.85 11.44 -27.28
N ILE A 128 -38.03 10.13 -27.07
CA ILE A 128 -38.95 9.31 -27.85
C ILE A 128 -40.39 9.83 -27.71
N PHE A 129 -40.82 10.18 -26.50
CA PHE A 129 -42.15 10.73 -26.28
C PHE A 129 -42.34 12.09 -26.98
N ARG A 130 -41.33 12.96 -26.89
CA ARG A 130 -41.33 14.26 -27.59
C ARG A 130 -41.45 14.07 -29.11
N MET A 131 -40.69 13.15 -29.68
CA MET A 131 -40.72 12.83 -31.11
C MET A 131 -42.06 12.25 -31.55
N LYS A 132 -42.67 11.34 -30.77
CA LYS A 132 -44.01 10.81 -31.03
C LYS A 132 -45.05 11.93 -31.06
N LYS A 133 -45.05 12.83 -30.07
CA LYS A 133 -46.00 13.95 -30.01
C LYS A 133 -45.87 14.90 -31.20
N VAL A 134 -44.65 15.18 -31.65
CA VAL A 134 -44.41 15.99 -32.85
C VAL A 134 -44.94 15.29 -34.10
N LYS A 135 -44.72 13.98 -34.24
CA LYS A 135 -45.24 13.19 -35.35
C LYS A 135 -46.78 13.16 -35.37
N ASP A 136 -47.40 12.90 -34.21
CA ASP A 136 -48.87 12.87 -34.09
C ASP A 136 -49.50 14.22 -34.45
N LYS A 137 -48.87 15.33 -34.01
CA LYS A 137 -49.33 16.68 -34.37
C LYS A 137 -49.27 16.89 -35.89
N LYS A 138 -48.15 16.55 -36.53
CA LYS A 138 -47.97 16.63 -37.99
C LYS A 138 -48.98 15.76 -38.74
N GLU A 139 -49.24 14.54 -38.28
CA GLU A 139 -50.23 13.65 -38.90
C GLU A 139 -51.66 14.22 -38.75
N SER A 140 -52.01 14.78 -37.59
CA SER A 140 -53.31 15.40 -37.36
C SER A 140 -53.56 16.62 -38.25
N GLU A 141 -52.56 17.51 -38.39
CA GLU A 141 -52.59 18.66 -39.30
C GLU A 141 -52.74 18.18 -40.76
N SER A 142 -51.96 17.18 -41.19
CA SER A 142 -52.08 16.63 -42.55
C SER A 142 -53.43 15.98 -42.86
N ARG A 143 -54.08 15.37 -41.85
CA ARG A 143 -55.42 14.79 -41.98
C ARG A 143 -56.50 15.88 -42.04
N GLN A 144 -56.34 16.97 -41.29
CA GLN A 144 -57.23 18.13 -41.39
C GLN A 144 -57.11 18.78 -42.77
N GLU A 145 -55.90 19.04 -43.25
CA GLU A 145 -55.67 19.60 -44.59
C GLU A 145 -56.22 18.71 -45.71
N ARG A 146 -56.12 17.37 -45.58
CA ARG A 146 -56.72 16.44 -46.55
C ARG A 146 -58.25 16.49 -46.53
N LYS A 147 -58.87 16.56 -45.35
CA LYS A 147 -60.32 16.67 -45.22
C LYS A 147 -60.84 18.00 -45.75
N GLU A 148 -60.16 19.10 -45.47
CA GLU A 148 -60.51 20.42 -46.00
C GLU A 148 -60.37 20.47 -47.52
N LYS A 149 -59.34 19.81 -48.09
CA LYS A 149 -59.21 19.68 -49.54
C LYS A 149 -60.28 18.78 -50.17
N GLU A 150 -60.66 17.69 -49.52
CA GLU A 150 -61.75 16.82 -49.98
C GLU A 150 -63.13 17.51 -49.89
N GLU A 151 -63.38 18.29 -48.84
CA GLU A 151 -64.59 19.10 -48.71
C GLU A 151 -64.64 20.25 -49.72
N ALA A 152 -63.51 20.94 -49.95
CA ALA A 152 -63.41 21.96 -50.99
C ALA A 152 -63.65 21.37 -52.39
N ALA A 153 -63.07 20.19 -52.69
CA ALA A 153 -63.28 19.51 -53.97
C ALA A 153 -64.73 19.00 -54.14
N ARG A 154 -65.41 18.62 -53.05
CA ARG A 154 -66.85 18.28 -53.09
C ARG A 154 -67.72 19.51 -53.34
N LEU A 155 -67.41 20.64 -52.70
CA LEU A 155 -68.13 21.90 -52.91
C LEU A 155 -67.92 22.47 -54.33
N GLU A 156 -66.73 22.31 -54.91
CA GLU A 156 -66.51 22.63 -56.33
C GLU A 156 -67.28 21.70 -57.27
N ALA A 157 -67.34 20.40 -56.98
CA ALA A 157 -68.09 19.44 -57.79
C ALA A 157 -69.62 19.62 -57.72
N GLU A 158 -70.17 20.15 -56.61
CA GLU A 158 -71.59 20.53 -56.49
C GLU A 158 -71.92 21.90 -57.10
N ALA A 159 -70.91 22.72 -57.43
CA ALA A 159 -71.11 24.04 -58.03
C ALA A 159 -71.04 24.04 -59.58
N ASP A 160 -70.56 22.95 -60.18
CA ASP A 160 -70.40 22.77 -61.64
C ASP A 160 -71.53 21.93 -62.30
N ASP A 161 -72.57 21.55 -61.54
CA ASP A 161 -73.80 20.86 -61.99
C ASP A 161 -75.02 21.79 -61.83
#